data_AF-A0A938QN63-F1
#
_entry.id   AF-A0A938QN63-F1
#
_cell.length_a   1.000
_cell.length_b   1.000
_cell.length_c   1.000
_cell.angle_alpha   90.00
_cell.angle_beta   90.00
_cell.angle_gamma   90.00
#
_symmetry.space_group_name_H-M   'P 1'
#
loop_
_entity.id
_entity.type
_entity.pdbx_description
1 polymer ?
#
loop_
_entity_poly.entity_id
_entity_poly.type
_entity_poly.pdbx_seq_one_letter_code
_entity_poly.pdbx_strand_id
1 'polypeptide(L)'
;MPALRSDPVAPVRALPGPAGRARSVLGVALVVAAAVAAAAAGPSGTALTDVGGALAAARAALDRRAWPEVVAALDRGLRFARAEAPLVLSEVRLVRDAHAGLGAWTTLPTTLPTTGKDGAALVEGRTLRLYVEVDNVVAAPQPDGRQRLALAVRGRFALLADDSSREELGDKDLGRQELSVWRTTGVHSFGVDVALSDKAPPGRYAVTVMVTDEVGHKTAERSLAFVLR
;
A
#
# COMPACT_ATOMS: atom_id res chain seq x y z
N MET A 1 -0.49 -28.44 55.18
CA MET A 1 -0.59 -28.97 53.80
C MET A 1 -2.01 -28.77 53.30
N PRO A 2 -2.27 -27.79 52.41
CA PRO A 2 -3.56 -27.65 51.76
C PRO A 2 -3.56 -28.30 50.38
N ALA A 3 -4.66 -28.96 50.06
CA ALA A 3 -4.91 -29.72 48.85
C ALA A 3 -4.93 -28.83 47.59
N LEU A 4 -4.22 -29.27 46.55
CA LEU A 4 -4.27 -28.74 45.19
C LEU A 4 -5.68 -29.01 44.61
N ARG A 5 -6.48 -27.95 44.43
CA ARG A 5 -7.67 -27.98 43.59
C ARG A 5 -7.23 -27.86 42.13
N SER A 6 -7.51 -28.89 41.34
CA SER A 6 -7.41 -28.85 39.88
C SER A 6 -8.62 -28.10 39.31
N ASP A 7 -8.39 -26.92 38.74
CA ASP A 7 -9.40 -26.20 37.96
C ASP A 7 -9.71 -26.94 36.64
N PRO A 8 -10.98 -26.93 36.20
CA PRO A 8 -11.39 -27.58 34.95
C PRO A 8 -10.87 -26.81 33.73
N VAL A 9 -10.31 -27.58 32.79
CA VAL A 9 -9.88 -27.15 31.45
C VAL A 9 -11.01 -26.40 30.74
N ALA A 10 -10.74 -25.15 30.33
CA ALA A 10 -11.65 -24.31 29.56
C ALA A 10 -12.07 -24.99 28.24
N PRO A 11 -13.31 -24.78 27.76
CA PRO A 11 -13.82 -25.45 26.58
C PRO A 11 -13.08 -25.05 25.30
N VAL A 12 -12.83 -26.05 24.46
CA VAL A 12 -12.33 -25.93 23.09
C VAL A 12 -13.14 -24.86 22.34
N ARG A 13 -12.44 -23.83 21.85
CA ARG A 13 -12.99 -22.74 21.03
C ARG A 13 -13.72 -23.36 19.84
N ALA A 14 -15.05 -23.29 19.84
CA ALA A 14 -15.88 -23.76 18.75
C ALA A 14 -15.47 -23.08 17.43
N LEU A 15 -15.26 -23.88 16.39
CA LEU A 15 -15.08 -23.41 15.02
C LEU A 15 -16.26 -22.50 14.63
N PRO A 16 -16.04 -21.40 13.90
CA PRO A 16 -17.11 -20.49 13.54
C PRO A 16 -18.15 -21.21 12.68
N GLY A 17 -19.41 -21.13 13.12
CA GLY A 17 -20.55 -21.75 12.45
C GLY A 17 -20.82 -21.19 11.05
N PRO A 18 -21.71 -21.85 10.28
CA PRO A 18 -21.99 -21.54 8.87
C PRO A 18 -22.45 -20.09 8.61
N ALA A 19 -23.06 -19.44 9.60
CA ALA A 19 -23.46 -18.03 9.52
C ALA A 19 -22.27 -17.04 9.53
N GLY A 20 -21.12 -17.43 10.11
CA GLY A 20 -19.89 -16.63 10.07
C GLY A 20 -19.20 -16.63 8.70
N ARG A 21 -19.37 -17.71 7.92
CA ARG A 21 -18.81 -17.83 6.56
C ARG A 21 -19.58 -17.01 5.53
N ALA A 22 -20.90 -16.88 5.68
CA ALA A 22 -21.73 -16.08 4.78
C ALA A 22 -21.40 -14.57 4.82
N ARG A 23 -21.01 -14.04 5.98
CA ARG A 23 -20.58 -12.64 6.13
C ARG A 23 -19.23 -12.36 5.45
N SER A 24 -18.33 -13.34 5.38
CA SER A 24 -17.05 -13.22 4.68
C SER A 24 -17.22 -13.19 3.15
N VAL A 25 -18.17 -13.96 2.61
CA VAL A 25 -18.45 -14.01 1.16
C VAL A 25 -19.06 -12.69 0.68
N LEU A 26 -19.96 -12.10 1.46
CA LEU A 26 -20.54 -10.80 1.16
C LEU A 26 -19.48 -9.69 1.20
N GLY A 27 -18.53 -9.76 2.15
CA GLY A 27 -17.39 -8.83 2.22
C GLY A 27 -16.46 -8.92 1.00
N VAL A 28 -16.14 -10.14 0.53
CA VAL A 28 -15.32 -10.33 -0.67
C VAL A 28 -16.07 -9.87 -1.93
N ALA A 29 -17.37 -10.15 -2.05
CA ALA A 29 -18.18 -9.68 -3.17
C ALA A 29 -18.26 -8.14 -3.21
N LEU A 30 -18.34 -7.48 -2.06
CA LEU A 30 -18.34 -6.01 -1.96
C LEU A 30 -16.97 -5.40 -2.31
N VAL A 31 -15.87 -6.04 -1.90
CA VAL A 31 -14.49 -5.64 -2.27
C VAL A 31 -14.25 -5.84 -3.77
N VAL A 32 -14.76 -6.92 -4.36
CA VAL A 32 -14.66 -7.14 -5.81
C VAL A 32 -15.55 -6.17 -6.58
N ALA A 33 -16.76 -5.88 -6.12
CA ALA A 33 -17.60 -4.84 -6.72
C ALA A 33 -16.96 -3.44 -6.61
N ALA A 34 -16.30 -3.12 -5.50
CA ALA A 34 -15.55 -1.87 -5.32
C ALA A 34 -14.29 -1.83 -6.20
N ALA A 35 -13.59 -2.96 -6.38
CA ALA A 35 -12.45 -3.07 -7.29
C ALA A 35 -12.87 -2.99 -8.77
N VAL A 36 -14.05 -3.52 -9.12
CA VAL A 36 -14.66 -3.38 -10.45
C VAL A 36 -15.13 -1.94 -10.70
N ALA A 37 -15.69 -1.27 -9.69
CA ALA A 37 -16.02 0.15 -9.75
C ALA A 37 -14.77 1.04 -9.83
N ALA A 38 -13.66 0.68 -9.18
CA ALA A 38 -12.37 1.36 -9.35
C ALA A 38 -11.73 1.06 -10.72
N ALA A 39 -11.92 -0.16 -11.24
CA ALA A 39 -11.52 -0.52 -12.59
C ALA A 39 -12.29 0.26 -13.65
N ALA A 40 -13.56 0.64 -13.42
CA ALA A 40 -14.38 1.46 -14.33
C ALA A 40 -13.80 2.86 -14.66
N ALA A 41 -12.73 3.29 -13.98
CA ALA A 41 -12.00 4.51 -14.31
C ALA A 41 -11.00 4.36 -15.48
N GLY A 42 -10.83 3.16 -16.07
CA GLY A 42 -10.13 2.99 -17.35
C GLY A 42 -9.50 1.62 -17.59
N PRO A 43 -10.26 0.52 -17.69
CA PRO A 43 -9.70 -0.79 -18.03
C PRO A 43 -9.77 -1.02 -19.54
N SER A 44 -8.76 -1.69 -20.09
CA SER A 44 -8.82 -2.23 -21.44
C SER A 44 -9.95 -3.28 -21.58
N GLY A 45 -10.53 -3.44 -22.78
CA GLY A 45 -11.68 -4.33 -23.00
C GLY A 45 -11.42 -5.81 -22.68
N THR A 46 -10.15 -6.25 -22.75
CA THR A 46 -9.71 -7.60 -22.37
C THR A 46 -9.81 -7.85 -20.88
N ALA A 47 -9.40 -6.89 -20.05
CA ALA A 47 -9.45 -7.05 -18.60
C ALA A 47 -10.88 -7.10 -18.05
N LEU A 48 -11.82 -6.34 -18.62
CA LEU A 48 -13.24 -6.45 -18.28
C LEU A 48 -13.78 -7.85 -18.60
N THR A 49 -13.33 -8.43 -19.71
CA THR A 49 -13.71 -9.80 -20.11
C THR A 49 -13.13 -10.83 -19.13
N ASP A 50 -11.86 -10.68 -18.74
CA ASP A 50 -11.20 -11.59 -17.81
C ASP A 50 -11.78 -11.51 -16.39
N VAL A 51 -12.09 -10.30 -15.91
CA VAL A 51 -12.80 -10.09 -14.64
C VAL A 51 -14.21 -10.69 -14.71
N GLY A 52 -14.94 -10.47 -15.81
CA GLY A 52 -16.25 -11.06 -16.05
C GLY A 52 -16.22 -12.59 -16.04
N GLY A 53 -15.23 -13.19 -16.70
CA GLY A 53 -15.02 -14.63 -16.71
C GLY A 53 -14.71 -15.19 -15.32
N ALA A 54 -13.87 -14.50 -14.55
CA ALA A 54 -13.56 -14.87 -13.17
C ALA A 54 -14.80 -14.80 -12.26
N LEU A 55 -15.65 -13.78 -12.41
CA LEU A 55 -16.91 -13.65 -11.68
C LEU A 55 -17.91 -14.76 -12.04
N ALA A 56 -18.02 -15.11 -13.33
CA ALA A 56 -18.86 -16.22 -13.78
C ALA A 56 -18.38 -17.56 -13.20
N ALA A 57 -17.06 -17.81 -13.18
CA ALA A 57 -16.48 -18.99 -12.57
C ALA A 57 -16.73 -19.05 -11.05
N ALA A 58 -16.57 -17.91 -10.36
CA ALA A 58 -16.86 -17.81 -8.93
C ALA A 58 -18.33 -18.10 -8.65
N ARG A 59 -19.25 -17.61 -9.49
CA ARG A 59 -20.68 -17.89 -9.36
C ARG A 59 -20.99 -19.38 -9.56
N ALA A 60 -20.46 -19.99 -10.61
CA ALA A 60 -20.65 -21.42 -10.87
C ALA A 60 -20.10 -22.30 -9.72
N ALA A 61 -18.96 -21.94 -9.15
CA ALA A 61 -18.39 -22.61 -7.98
C ALA A 61 -19.24 -22.42 -6.72
N LEU A 62 -19.81 -21.23 -6.54
CA LEU A 62 -20.72 -20.91 -5.43
C LEU A 62 -21.99 -21.75 -5.50
N ASP A 63 -22.58 -21.90 -6.68
CA ASP A 63 -23.78 -22.73 -6.89
C ASP A 63 -23.51 -24.20 -6.53
N ARG A 64 -22.28 -24.69 -6.74
CA ARG A 64 -21.79 -26.01 -6.29
C ARG A 64 -21.29 -26.06 -4.84
N ARG A 65 -21.31 -24.92 -4.12
CA ARG A 65 -20.75 -24.76 -2.76
C ARG A 65 -19.25 -25.11 -2.64
N ALA A 66 -18.49 -25.00 -3.72
CA ALA A 66 -17.06 -25.26 -3.78
C ALA A 66 -16.26 -24.03 -3.34
N TRP A 67 -16.21 -23.77 -2.02
CA TRP A 67 -15.60 -22.55 -1.47
C TRP A 67 -14.14 -22.28 -1.90
N PRO A 68 -13.24 -23.28 -1.98
CA PRO A 68 -11.88 -23.03 -2.45
C PRO A 68 -11.84 -22.51 -3.90
N GLU A 69 -12.71 -23.03 -4.77
CA GLU A 69 -12.82 -22.59 -6.16
C GLU A 69 -13.39 -21.17 -6.25
N VAL A 70 -14.37 -20.82 -5.41
CA VAL A 70 -14.90 -19.45 -5.31
C VAL A 70 -13.77 -18.48 -4.97
N VAL A 71 -12.98 -18.77 -3.93
CA VAL A 71 -11.88 -17.90 -3.50
C VAL A 71 -10.81 -17.78 -4.60
N ALA A 72 -10.45 -18.88 -5.25
CA ALA A 72 -9.46 -18.87 -6.33
C ALA A 72 -9.94 -18.05 -7.55
N ALA A 73 -11.22 -18.14 -7.89
CA ALA A 73 -11.81 -17.36 -8.98
C ALA A 73 -11.88 -15.86 -8.64
N LEU A 74 -12.27 -15.50 -7.42
CA LEU A 74 -12.30 -14.11 -6.97
C LEU A 74 -10.90 -13.50 -6.85
N ASP A 75 -9.92 -14.25 -6.34
CA ASP A 75 -8.51 -13.82 -6.31
C ASP A 75 -7.98 -13.55 -7.72
N ARG A 76 -8.32 -14.42 -8.68
CA ARG A 76 -7.97 -14.21 -10.09
C ARG A 76 -8.59 -12.94 -10.66
N GLY A 77 -9.90 -12.74 -10.44
CA GLY A 77 -10.59 -11.52 -10.87
C GLY A 77 -10.00 -10.25 -10.27
N LEU A 78 -9.66 -10.29 -8.98
CA LEU A 78 -9.01 -9.17 -8.29
C LEU A 78 -7.62 -8.87 -8.87
N ARG A 79 -6.83 -9.90 -9.22
CA ARG A 79 -5.53 -9.70 -9.88
C ARG A 79 -5.68 -9.01 -11.23
N PHE A 80 -6.64 -9.40 -12.06
CA PHE A 80 -6.90 -8.72 -13.33
C PHE A 80 -7.35 -7.28 -13.13
N ALA A 81 -8.29 -7.03 -12.21
CA ALA A 81 -8.76 -5.67 -11.92
C ALA A 81 -7.63 -4.76 -11.42
N ARG A 82 -6.79 -5.24 -10.50
CA ARG A 82 -5.64 -4.46 -9.98
C ARG A 82 -4.55 -4.25 -11.03
N ALA A 83 -4.33 -5.22 -11.91
CA ALA A 83 -3.36 -5.10 -12.98
C ALA A 83 -3.69 -3.98 -13.96
N GLU A 84 -4.96 -3.60 -14.11
CA GLU A 84 -5.38 -2.44 -14.91
C GLU A 84 -5.56 -1.16 -14.09
N ALA A 85 -5.96 -1.27 -12.81
CA ALA A 85 -6.18 -0.11 -11.95
C ALA A 85 -4.92 0.79 -11.85
N PRO A 86 -5.09 2.12 -11.75
CA PRO A 86 -3.95 3.02 -11.53
C PRO A 86 -3.13 2.60 -10.31
N LEU A 87 -1.81 2.80 -10.38
CA LEU A 87 -0.95 2.70 -9.21
C LEU A 87 -1.37 3.80 -8.22
N VAL A 88 -1.45 3.48 -6.94
CA VAL A 88 -1.90 4.45 -5.92
C VAL A 88 -0.88 4.50 -4.79
N LEU A 89 -0.45 5.71 -4.44
CA LEU A 89 0.28 5.97 -3.19
C LEU A 89 -0.74 6.26 -2.09
N SER A 90 -1.23 5.21 -1.42
CA SER A 90 -2.25 5.32 -0.38
C SER A 90 -1.73 6.09 0.84
N GLU A 91 -0.42 6.00 1.10
CA GLU A 91 0.24 6.73 2.17
C GLU A 91 1.67 7.12 1.79
N VAL A 92 2.07 8.35 2.09
CA VAL A 92 3.48 8.77 2.10
C VAL A 92 3.68 9.69 3.30
N ARG A 93 4.47 9.25 4.27
CA ARG A 93 4.65 9.95 5.55
C ARG A 93 6.12 10.13 5.89
N LEU A 94 6.38 11.19 6.64
CA LEU A 94 7.64 11.35 7.34
C LEU A 94 7.57 10.67 8.70
N VAL A 95 8.59 9.87 8.98
CA VAL A 95 8.63 9.01 10.15
C VAL A 95 9.91 9.23 10.94
N ARG A 96 9.83 8.97 12.25
CA ARG A 96 10.99 9.02 13.13
C ARG A 96 11.86 7.77 12.96
N ASP A 97 11.21 6.62 12.92
CA ASP A 97 11.85 5.32 12.99
C ASP A 97 11.95 4.67 11.61
N ALA A 98 12.84 3.69 11.46
CA ALA A 98 12.93 2.89 10.25
C ALA A 98 11.62 2.12 10.02
N HIS A 99 11.32 1.81 8.75
CA HIS A 99 10.15 1.03 8.38
C HIS A 99 10.16 -0.34 9.09
N ALA A 100 9.04 -0.68 9.71
CA ALA A 100 8.86 -1.94 10.44
C ALA A 100 7.71 -2.81 9.88
N GLY A 101 6.96 -2.31 8.90
CA GLY A 101 5.83 -3.02 8.30
C GLY A 101 4.62 -2.13 7.99
N LEU A 102 3.56 -2.75 7.50
CA LEU A 102 2.33 -2.06 7.12
C LEU A 102 1.66 -1.40 8.34
N GLY A 103 1.35 -0.10 8.25
CA GLY A 103 0.79 0.70 9.34
C GLY A 103 1.70 0.91 10.56
N ALA A 104 2.94 0.41 10.52
CA ALA A 104 3.86 0.48 11.65
C ALA A 104 4.81 1.66 11.48
N TRP A 105 4.35 2.86 11.86
CA TRP A 105 5.14 4.09 11.79
C TRP A 105 4.90 5.01 12.99
N THR A 106 5.93 5.80 13.31
CA THR A 106 5.88 6.87 14.30
C THR A 106 6.04 8.21 13.57
N THR A 107 5.08 9.12 13.69
CA THR A 107 5.15 10.44 13.05
C THR A 107 6.18 11.35 13.69
N LEU A 108 6.78 12.21 12.87
CA LEU A 108 7.57 13.34 13.35
C LEU A 108 6.67 14.42 14.00
N PRO A 109 7.22 15.25 14.90
CA PRO A 109 6.53 16.42 15.44
C PRO A 109 6.16 17.39 14.31
N THR A 110 4.97 17.97 14.35
CA THR A 110 4.52 19.00 13.39
C THR A 110 4.81 20.41 13.93
N THR A 111 5.34 21.30 13.11
CA THR A 111 5.75 22.66 13.54
C THR A 111 4.65 23.72 13.45
N LEU A 112 3.55 23.44 12.74
CA LEU A 112 2.46 24.41 12.52
C LEU A 112 1.09 23.73 12.71
N PRO A 113 0.25 24.21 13.65
CA PRO A 113 -1.16 23.84 13.70
C PRO A 113 -1.98 24.86 12.92
N THR A 114 -2.33 24.60 11.65
CA THR A 114 -3.28 25.47 10.94
C THR A 114 -4.03 24.71 9.85
N THR A 115 -5.34 24.63 10.04
CA THR A 115 -6.42 24.56 9.03
C THR A 115 -5.94 24.34 7.58
N GLY A 116 -5.92 23.09 7.16
CA GLY A 116 -5.43 22.65 5.86
C GLY A 116 -4.69 21.33 6.04
N LYS A 117 -4.77 20.41 5.09
CA LYS A 117 -4.32 19.02 5.25
C LYS A 117 -2.80 18.82 5.43
N ASP A 118 -1.98 19.87 5.44
CA ASP A 118 -0.52 19.75 5.35
C ASP A 118 0.22 20.52 6.45
N GLY A 119 0.16 19.99 7.68
CA GLY A 119 1.12 20.36 8.72
C GLY A 119 2.52 19.83 8.35
N ALA A 120 3.51 20.71 8.24
CA ALA A 120 4.88 20.30 7.91
C ALA A 120 5.55 19.62 9.11
N ALA A 121 6.17 18.47 8.86
CA ALA A 121 6.91 17.71 9.87
C ALA A 121 8.31 18.30 10.10
N LEU A 122 8.77 18.31 11.36
CA LEU A 122 10.12 18.70 11.71
C LEU A 122 11.09 17.54 11.48
N VAL A 123 12.11 17.77 10.66
CA VAL A 123 13.21 16.83 10.44
C VAL A 123 14.41 17.32 11.23
N GLU A 124 14.77 16.57 12.28
CA GLU A 124 15.97 16.81 13.07
C GLU A 124 17.14 16.04 12.46
N GLY A 125 18.15 16.75 11.95
CA GLY A 125 19.30 16.17 11.27
C GLY A 125 19.18 16.15 9.74
N ARG A 126 20.06 15.38 9.08
CA ARG A 126 20.21 15.38 7.61
C ARG A 126 19.68 14.11 6.94
N THR A 127 18.86 13.32 7.63
CA THR A 127 18.23 12.13 7.06
C THR A 127 16.72 12.28 7.10
N LEU A 128 16.12 12.31 5.91
CA LEU A 128 14.67 12.28 5.72
C LEU A 128 14.22 10.82 5.65
N ARG A 129 13.44 10.35 6.62
CA ARG A 129 12.89 8.99 6.60
C ARG A 129 11.45 9.00 6.14
N LEU A 130 11.19 8.27 5.07
CA LEU A 130 9.89 8.16 4.44
C LEU A 130 9.29 6.77 4.66
N TYR A 131 8.02 6.74 4.99
CA TYR A 131 7.17 5.56 4.96
C TYR A 131 6.23 5.66 3.76
N VAL A 132 6.17 4.61 2.94
CA VAL A 132 5.38 4.60 1.71
C VAL A 132 4.48 3.37 1.70
N GLU A 133 3.21 3.57 1.36
CA GLU A 133 2.26 2.51 1.01
C GLU A 133 1.83 2.64 -0.44
N VAL A 134 1.82 1.51 -1.14
CA VAL A 134 1.51 1.41 -2.55
C VAL A 134 0.46 0.33 -2.79
N ASP A 135 -0.58 0.71 -3.51
CA ASP A 135 -1.68 -0.15 -3.94
C ASP A 135 -1.59 -0.42 -5.45
N ASN A 136 -2.25 -1.51 -5.86
CA ASN A 136 -2.37 -1.95 -7.25
C ASN A 136 -1.04 -2.20 -7.99
N VAL A 137 -0.02 -2.64 -7.26
CA VAL A 137 1.27 -3.04 -7.85
C VAL A 137 1.10 -4.34 -8.65
N VAL A 138 1.70 -4.38 -9.84
CA VAL A 138 1.82 -5.58 -10.67
C VAL A 138 3.09 -6.32 -10.30
N ALA A 139 3.03 -7.65 -10.26
CA ALA A 139 4.20 -8.47 -9.99
C ALA A 139 4.44 -9.47 -11.12
N ALA A 140 5.71 -9.82 -11.32
CA ALA A 140 6.13 -10.83 -12.28
C ALA A 140 6.29 -12.19 -11.60
N PRO A 141 5.82 -13.31 -12.21
CA PRO A 141 6.01 -14.62 -11.62
C PRO A 141 7.49 -15.00 -11.54
N GLN A 142 7.87 -15.72 -10.48
CA GLN A 142 9.21 -16.28 -10.26
C GLN A 142 9.18 -17.82 -10.38
N PRO A 143 10.30 -18.47 -10.75
CA PRO A 143 10.37 -19.93 -10.93
C PRO A 143 10.05 -20.74 -9.66
N ASP A 144 10.26 -20.16 -8.48
CA ASP A 144 9.99 -20.78 -7.17
C ASP A 144 8.52 -20.65 -6.73
N GLY A 145 7.65 -20.15 -7.62
CA GLY A 145 6.24 -19.92 -7.35
C GLY A 145 5.94 -18.60 -6.63
N ARG A 146 6.95 -17.80 -6.29
CA ARG A 146 6.76 -16.45 -5.75
C ARG A 146 6.49 -15.45 -6.87
N GLN A 147 6.29 -14.21 -6.48
CA GLN A 147 6.00 -13.08 -7.33
C GLN A 147 7.00 -11.97 -7.01
N ARG A 148 7.57 -11.36 -8.05
CA ARG A 148 8.53 -10.26 -7.97
C ARG A 148 7.81 -8.94 -8.13
N LEU A 149 7.88 -8.10 -7.11
CA LEU A 149 7.51 -6.69 -7.19
C LEU A 149 8.80 -5.89 -7.42
N ALA A 150 8.75 -4.92 -8.33
CA ALA A 150 9.88 -4.05 -8.61
C ALA A 150 9.40 -2.59 -8.70
N LEU A 151 9.81 -1.79 -7.71
CA LEU A 151 9.38 -0.41 -7.56
C LEU A 151 10.61 0.50 -7.62
N ALA A 152 10.64 1.43 -8.56
CA ALA A 152 11.63 2.50 -8.61
C ALA A 152 11.08 3.73 -7.89
N VAL A 153 11.88 4.35 -7.03
CA VAL A 153 11.47 5.50 -6.22
C VAL A 153 12.33 6.71 -6.56
N ARG A 154 11.68 7.83 -6.88
CA ARG A 154 12.32 9.12 -7.14
C ARG A 154 11.71 10.19 -6.27
N GLY A 155 12.50 11.21 -5.94
CA GLY A 155 12.07 12.36 -5.15
C GLY A 155 12.36 13.64 -5.90
N ARG A 156 11.34 14.46 -6.15
CA ARG A 156 11.52 15.85 -6.61
C ARG A 156 11.49 16.78 -5.42
N PHE A 157 12.59 17.49 -5.19
CA PHE A 157 12.75 18.39 -4.05
C PHE A 157 12.51 19.83 -4.46
N ALA A 158 11.89 20.59 -3.57
CA ALA A 158 11.71 22.02 -3.73
C ALA A 158 11.86 22.76 -2.41
N LEU A 159 12.41 23.97 -2.46
CA LEU A 159 12.40 24.92 -1.36
C LEU A 159 11.10 25.74 -1.40
N LEU A 160 10.46 25.89 -0.25
CA LEU A 160 9.25 26.67 -0.06
C LEU A 160 9.61 27.96 0.67
N ALA A 161 9.74 29.06 -0.07
CA ALA A 161 10.08 30.36 0.51
C ALA A 161 8.84 31.01 1.18
N ASP A 162 7.66 30.90 0.56
CA ASP A 162 6.35 31.32 1.06
C ASP A 162 5.25 30.35 0.59
N ASP A 163 3.97 30.57 0.94
CA ASP A 163 2.84 29.71 0.52
C ASP A 163 2.58 29.73 -1.00
N SER A 164 3.21 30.63 -1.76
CA SER A 164 3.05 30.76 -3.22
C SER A 164 4.34 30.62 -4.03
N SER A 165 5.50 30.54 -3.39
CA SER A 165 6.81 30.50 -4.06
C SER A 165 7.49 29.15 -3.84
N ARG A 166 7.74 28.44 -4.95
CA ARG A 166 8.37 27.12 -4.97
C ARG A 166 9.58 27.16 -5.89
N GLU A 167 10.77 26.98 -5.32
CA GLU A 167 12.01 26.82 -6.08
C GLU A 167 12.34 25.34 -6.21
N GLU A 168 12.37 24.82 -7.44
CA GLU A 168 12.73 23.42 -7.68
C GLU A 168 14.23 23.20 -7.51
N LEU A 169 14.59 22.26 -6.65
CA LEU A 169 15.97 21.88 -6.37
C LEU A 169 16.43 20.71 -7.27
N GLY A 170 15.48 20.04 -7.92
CA GLY A 170 15.70 18.95 -8.86
C GLY A 170 15.20 17.59 -8.38
N ASP A 171 15.43 16.59 -9.22
CA ASP A 171 15.06 15.19 -9.00
C ASP A 171 16.24 14.39 -8.45
N LYS A 172 15.96 13.48 -7.52
CA LYS A 172 16.92 12.52 -6.97
C LYS A 172 16.38 11.10 -7.09
N ASP A 173 17.25 10.18 -7.47
CA ASP A 173 16.97 8.74 -7.35
C ASP A 173 17.02 8.35 -5.87
N LEU A 174 15.91 7.82 -5.35
CA LEU A 174 15.78 7.39 -3.96
C LEU A 174 15.95 5.86 -3.82
N GLY A 175 16.27 5.18 -4.91
CA GLY A 175 16.57 3.77 -4.96
C GLY A 175 15.42 2.92 -5.47
N ARG A 176 15.66 1.60 -5.41
CA ARG A 176 14.77 0.58 -5.95
C ARG A 176 14.39 -0.41 -4.85
N GLN A 177 13.11 -0.75 -4.79
CA GLN A 177 12.57 -1.76 -3.88
C GLN A 177 12.22 -3.00 -4.68
N GLU A 178 12.88 -4.11 -4.36
CA GLU A 178 12.58 -5.41 -4.94
C GLU A 178 12.09 -6.35 -3.84
N LEU A 179 10.88 -6.86 -3.99
CA LEU A 179 10.24 -7.72 -3.01
C LEU A 179 9.84 -9.04 -3.67
N SER A 180 10.14 -10.14 -3.00
CA SER A 180 9.66 -11.48 -3.38
C SER A 180 8.52 -11.86 -2.45
N VAL A 181 7.31 -11.94 -3.00
CA VAL A 181 6.06 -12.16 -2.24
C VAL A 181 5.30 -13.36 -2.75
N TRP A 182 4.54 -14.02 -1.86
CA TRP A 182 3.66 -15.12 -2.26
C TRP A 182 2.32 -14.65 -2.83
N ARG A 183 1.92 -13.41 -2.53
CA ARG A 183 0.66 -12.81 -2.97
C ARG A 183 0.87 -11.37 -3.36
N THR A 184 0.19 -10.96 -4.42
CA THR A 184 0.26 -9.61 -5.02
C THR A 184 -0.97 -8.78 -4.69
N THR A 185 -1.93 -9.37 -3.98
CA THR A 185 -3.16 -8.72 -3.58
C THR A 185 -2.96 -8.02 -2.24
N GLY A 186 -3.18 -6.70 -2.23
CA GLY A 186 -3.11 -5.86 -1.03
C GLY A 186 -2.18 -4.66 -1.17
N VAL A 187 -2.04 -3.95 -0.05
CA VAL A 187 -1.16 -2.79 0.10
C VAL A 187 0.25 -3.29 0.41
N HIS A 188 1.25 -2.77 -0.31
CA HIS A 188 2.66 -2.98 -0.01
C HIS A 188 3.23 -1.75 0.68
N SER A 189 4.10 -1.95 1.68
CA SER A 189 4.77 -0.84 2.34
C SER A 189 6.28 -1.02 2.39
N PHE A 190 7.00 0.09 2.34
CA PHE A 190 8.46 0.13 2.47
C PHE A 190 8.92 1.46 3.05
N GLY A 191 10.18 1.48 3.50
CA GLY A 191 10.87 2.68 3.99
C GLY A 191 11.88 3.21 2.99
N VAL A 192 12.09 4.51 2.97
CA VAL A 192 13.13 5.16 2.18
C VAL A 192 13.85 6.19 3.04
N ASP A 193 15.16 5.99 3.22
CA ASP A 193 16.02 6.93 3.95
C ASP A 193 16.76 7.80 2.93
N VAL A 194 16.52 9.12 2.97
CA VAL A 194 17.12 10.08 2.06
C VAL A 194 18.10 10.97 2.82
N ALA A 195 19.38 10.82 2.50
CA ALA A 195 20.39 11.78 2.93
C ALA A 195 20.17 13.14 2.24
N LEU A 196 19.91 14.17 3.02
CA LEU A 196 19.84 15.57 2.60
C LEU A 196 21.27 16.12 2.48
N SER A 197 21.47 17.09 1.59
CA SER A 197 22.79 17.72 1.41
C SER A 197 23.20 18.49 2.68
N ASP A 198 24.48 18.44 3.03
CA ASP A 198 25.07 19.27 4.09
C ASP A 198 24.94 20.78 3.79
N LYS A 199 24.77 21.14 2.53
CA LYS A 199 24.61 22.53 2.08
C LYS A 199 23.15 22.99 2.05
N ALA A 200 22.18 22.11 2.31
CA ALA A 200 20.79 22.49 2.37
C ALA A 200 20.58 23.47 3.55
N PRO A 201 20.11 24.71 3.30
CA PRO A 201 19.86 25.66 4.38
C PRO A 201 18.67 25.21 5.24
N PRO A 202 18.58 25.66 6.51
CA PRO A 202 17.34 25.52 7.28
C PRO A 202 16.19 26.22 6.55
N GLY A 203 15.01 25.58 6.53
CA GLY A 203 13.88 26.10 5.77
C GLY A 203 12.74 25.11 5.61
N ARG A 204 11.67 25.54 4.93
CA ARG A 204 10.53 24.70 4.59
C ARG A 204 10.77 24.12 3.19
N TYR A 205 10.54 22.82 3.06
CA TYR A 205 10.79 22.06 1.84
C TYR A 205 9.54 21.25 1.47
N ALA A 206 9.43 20.90 0.20
CA ALA A 206 8.53 19.87 -0.27
C ALA A 206 9.33 18.76 -0.96
N VAL A 207 8.90 17.51 -0.77
CA VAL A 207 9.32 16.40 -1.60
C VAL A 207 8.09 15.80 -2.27
N THR A 208 8.17 15.64 -3.59
CA THR A 208 7.20 14.84 -4.35
C THR A 208 7.82 13.47 -4.58
N VAL A 209 7.29 12.48 -3.88
CA VAL A 209 7.72 11.09 -4.00
C VAL A 209 6.99 10.49 -5.18
N MET A 210 7.76 10.00 -6.15
CA MET A 210 7.27 9.32 -7.34
C MET A 210 7.67 7.85 -7.22
N VAL A 211 6.70 6.95 -7.34
CA VAL A 211 6.94 5.51 -7.38
C VAL A 211 6.49 4.99 -8.73
N THR A 212 7.40 4.27 -9.39
CA THR A 212 7.12 3.58 -10.64
C THR A 212 7.13 2.08 -10.39
N ASP A 213 6.00 1.43 -10.66
CA ASP A 213 5.92 -0.01 -10.83
C ASP A 213 6.54 -0.37 -12.19
N GLU A 214 7.69 -1.01 -12.14
CA GLU A 214 8.47 -1.35 -13.34
C GLU A 214 7.89 -2.55 -14.09
N VAL A 215 7.08 -3.38 -13.43
CA VAL A 215 6.43 -4.54 -14.07
C VAL A 215 5.14 -4.08 -14.74
N GLY A 216 4.33 -3.29 -14.02
CA GLY A 216 3.07 -2.74 -14.52
C GLY A 216 3.23 -1.53 -15.43
N HIS A 217 4.42 -0.93 -15.47
CA HIS A 217 4.73 0.33 -16.18
C HIS A 217 3.81 1.50 -15.79
N LYS A 218 3.53 1.61 -14.48
CA LYS A 218 2.66 2.64 -13.91
C LYS A 218 3.42 3.50 -12.93
N THR A 219 3.08 4.78 -12.87
CA THR A 219 3.68 5.72 -11.93
C THR A 219 2.59 6.41 -11.12
N ALA A 220 2.87 6.60 -9.84
CA ALA A 220 2.06 7.37 -8.92
C ALA A 220 2.95 8.33 -8.14
N GLU A 221 2.40 9.49 -7.79
CA GLU A 221 3.15 10.51 -7.07
C GLU A 221 2.35 11.08 -5.90
N ARG A 222 3.07 11.53 -4.87
CA ARG A 222 2.49 12.19 -3.71
C ARG A 222 3.47 13.17 -3.11
N SER A 223 2.99 14.38 -2.84
CA SER A 223 3.78 15.44 -2.23
C SER A 223 3.57 15.52 -0.74
N LEU A 224 4.61 15.91 -0.03
CA LEU A 224 4.58 16.23 1.40
C LEU A 224 5.55 17.36 1.71
N ALA A 225 5.24 18.13 2.75
CA ALA A 225 6.05 19.24 3.21
C ALA A 225 6.80 18.89 4.51
N PHE A 226 7.99 19.46 4.67
CA PHE A 226 8.80 19.32 5.88
C PHE A 226 9.59 20.58 6.20
N VAL A 227 10.05 20.70 7.44
CA VAL A 227 10.94 21.76 7.88
C VAL A 227 12.28 21.14 8.27
N LEU A 228 13.34 21.60 7.62
CA LEU A 228 14.72 21.29 7.98
C LEU A 228 15.22 22.34 8.97
N ARG A 229 15.76 21.89 10.10
CA ARG A 229 16.43 22.74 11.10
C ARG A 229 17.90 22.37 11.24
#